data_AF-A0A8T5PPB1-F1
#
_entry.id   AF-A0A8T5PPB1-F1
#
_cell.length_a   1.000
_cell.length_b   1.000
_cell.length_c   1.000
_cell.angle_alpha   90.00
_cell.angle_beta   90.00
_cell.angle_gamma   90.00
#
_symmetry.space_group_name_H-M   'P 1'
#
loop_
_entity.id
_entity.type
_entity.pdbx_description
1 polymer ?
#
loop_
_entity_poly.entity_id
_entity_poly.type
_entity_poly.pdbx_seq_one_letter_code
_entity_poly.pdbx_strand_id
1 'polypeptide(L)'
;DIVGENGYIFALDLAPRTTRDLVFLCEKRKNIIPIMADANQLDLFTDKVTQVDIVYQDIAQRNQAEIFLKNINRFLKSNGYGLLAVKAKSIDIKKKPKVIFNEVRQFLEQHLTIIDFRTLEPFEKDHAFIIVKKK
;
A
#
# COMPACT_ATOMS: atom_id res chain seq x y z
N ASP A 1 -20.24 0.45 3.61
CA ASP A 1 -18.93 0.72 2.98
C ASP A 1 -17.83 0.50 4.02
N ILE A 2 -16.66 -0.05 3.66
CA ILE A 2 -15.58 -0.34 4.63
C ILE A 2 -14.92 0.95 5.15
N VAL A 3 -14.97 2.03 4.37
CA VAL A 3 -14.46 3.36 4.77
C VAL A 3 -15.54 4.25 5.41
N GLY A 4 -16.74 3.71 5.68
CA GLY A 4 -17.87 4.47 6.18
C GLY A 4 -18.57 5.30 5.10
N GLU A 5 -19.70 5.92 5.46
CA GLU A 5 -20.56 6.67 4.52
C GLU A 5 -19.91 7.95 3.97
N ASN A 6 -19.06 8.59 4.78
CA ASN A 6 -18.36 9.83 4.43
C ASN A 6 -16.88 9.59 4.08
N GLY A 7 -16.46 8.33 3.98
CA GLY A 7 -15.07 7.98 3.68
C GLY A 7 -14.77 8.05 2.19
N TYR A 8 -13.55 8.45 1.86
CA TYR A 8 -13.04 8.54 0.49
C TYR A 8 -11.84 7.63 0.29
N ILE A 9 -11.66 7.15 -0.95
CA ILE A 9 -10.54 6.31 -1.37
C ILE A 9 -9.83 6.98 -2.54
N PHE A 10 -8.56 7.31 -2.38
CA PHE A 10 -7.68 7.64 -3.49
C PHE A 10 -7.09 6.32 -4.03
N ALA A 11 -7.57 5.89 -5.19
CA ALA A 11 -7.20 4.61 -5.79
C ALA A 11 -6.16 4.83 -6.90
N LEU A 12 -4.91 4.51 -6.58
CA LEU A 12 -3.76 4.72 -7.45
C LEU A 12 -3.40 3.42 -8.21
N ASP A 13 -3.27 3.50 -9.53
CA ASP A 13 -2.74 2.43 -10.36
C ASP A 13 -1.88 3.01 -11.50
N LEU A 14 -0.86 2.28 -11.96
CA LEU A 14 -0.02 2.69 -13.08
C LEU A 14 -0.60 2.24 -14.43
N ALA A 15 -1.35 1.14 -14.44
CA ALA A 15 -1.80 0.49 -15.65
C ALA A 15 -2.99 1.26 -16.28
N PRO A 16 -2.87 1.73 -17.54
CA PRO A 16 -3.94 2.50 -18.17
C PRO A 16 -5.25 1.73 -18.32
N ARG A 17 -5.17 0.43 -18.63
CA ARG A 17 -6.36 -0.44 -18.75
C ARG A 17 -7.08 -0.60 -17.42
N THR A 18 -6.35 -0.92 -16.34
CA THR A 18 -6.91 -1.05 -14.99
C THR A 18 -7.52 0.26 -14.52
N THR A 19 -6.84 1.39 -14.75
CA THR A 19 -7.34 2.70 -14.35
C THR A 19 -8.61 3.06 -15.11
N ARG A 20 -8.69 2.81 -16.42
CA ARG A 20 -9.91 3.01 -17.21
C ARG A 20 -11.08 2.19 -16.64
N ASP A 21 -10.85 0.92 -16.33
CA ASP A 21 -11.89 0.06 -15.78
C ASP A 21 -12.33 0.54 -14.38
N LEU A 22 -11.40 1.07 -13.59
CA LEU A 22 -11.68 1.74 -12.31
C LEU A 22 -12.53 3.01 -12.49
N VAL A 23 -12.33 3.81 -13.54
CA VAL A 23 -13.17 5.00 -13.81
C VAL A 23 -14.64 4.60 -13.93
N PHE A 24 -14.96 3.53 -14.66
CA PHE A 24 -16.34 3.03 -14.78
C PHE A 24 -16.92 2.57 -13.43
N LEU A 25 -16.09 2.05 -12.51
CA LEU A 25 -16.55 1.75 -11.15
C LEU A 25 -16.85 3.03 -10.35
N CYS A 26 -16.04 4.07 -10.52
CA CYS A 26 -16.21 5.37 -9.85
C CYS A 26 -17.48 6.11 -10.32
N GLU A 27 -18.01 5.78 -11.50
CA GLU A 27 -19.34 6.27 -11.92
C GLU A 27 -20.46 5.80 -10.99
N LYS A 28 -20.33 4.59 -10.43
CA LYS A 28 -21.28 3.98 -9.49
C LYS A 28 -20.92 4.26 -8.03
N ARG A 29 -19.62 4.38 -7.72
CA ARG A 29 -19.08 4.63 -6.38
C ARG A 29 -18.35 5.96 -6.32
N LYS A 30 -19.09 7.02 -6.00
CA LYS A 30 -18.58 8.42 -6.03
C LYS A 30 -17.53 8.75 -4.98
N ASN A 31 -17.32 7.86 -4.01
CA ASN A 31 -16.31 8.03 -2.97
C ASN A 31 -14.93 7.48 -3.35
N ILE A 32 -14.76 6.95 -4.57
CA ILE A 32 -13.47 6.48 -5.09
C ILE A 32 -12.97 7.50 -6.11
N ILE A 33 -11.74 7.98 -5.90
CA ILE A 33 -11.03 8.90 -6.79
C ILE A 33 -9.94 8.10 -7.50
N PRO A 34 -10.10 7.80 -8.80
CA PRO A 34 -9.09 7.07 -9.56
C PRO A 34 -7.92 7.99 -9.93
N ILE A 35 -6.69 7.52 -9.75
CA ILE A 35 -5.46 8.25 -10.10
C ILE A 35 -4.57 7.30 -10.90
N MET A 36 -4.22 7.71 -12.13
CA MET A 36 -3.26 6.97 -12.95
C MET A 36 -1.85 7.54 -12.75
N ALA A 37 -1.03 6.91 -11.90
CA ALA A 37 0.37 7.31 -11.70
C ALA A 37 1.20 6.19 -11.03
N ASP A 38 2.52 6.30 -11.13
CA ASP A 38 3.44 5.41 -10.41
C ASP A 38 3.54 5.82 -8.93
N ALA A 39 3.22 4.91 -8.02
CA ALA A 39 3.34 5.12 -6.57
C ALA A 39 4.77 5.46 -6.12
N ASN A 40 5.79 5.09 -6.90
CA ASN A 40 7.18 5.44 -6.63
C ASN A 40 7.50 6.90 -7.01
N GLN A 41 6.67 7.57 -7.80
CA GLN A 41 6.87 8.93 -8.31
C GLN A 41 5.84 9.91 -7.73
N LEU A 42 6.07 10.32 -6.47
CA LEU A 42 5.16 11.21 -5.72
C LEU A 42 4.76 12.49 -6.46
N ASP A 43 5.67 13.09 -7.24
CA ASP A 43 5.43 14.36 -7.93
C ASP A 43 4.27 14.29 -8.93
N LEU A 44 3.92 13.08 -9.41
CA LEU A 44 2.84 12.89 -10.38
C LEU A 44 1.43 13.03 -9.78
N PHE A 45 1.28 12.90 -8.46
CA PHE A 45 -0.04 12.84 -7.83
C PHE A 45 -0.15 13.52 -6.47
N THR A 46 0.94 14.11 -5.97
CA THR A 46 0.96 14.83 -4.68
C THR A 46 -0.06 15.96 -4.61
N ASP A 47 -0.34 16.62 -5.73
CA ASP A 47 -1.33 17.69 -5.87
C ASP A 47 -2.79 17.18 -5.84
N LYS A 48 -3.01 15.87 -6.00
CA LYS A 48 -4.32 15.23 -6.12
C LYS A 48 -4.78 14.52 -4.84
N VAL A 49 -3.88 14.34 -3.87
CA VAL A 49 -4.11 13.52 -2.68
C VAL A 49 -3.88 14.36 -1.42
N THR A 50 -4.90 14.41 -0.55
CA THR A 50 -4.79 15.03 0.77
C THR A 50 -4.12 14.08 1.77
N GLN A 51 -3.85 14.55 2.99
CA GLN A 51 -3.46 13.62 4.04
C GLN A 51 -4.58 12.60 4.31
N VAL A 52 -4.18 11.36 4.61
CA VAL A 52 -5.08 10.21 4.79
C VAL A 52 -4.89 9.57 6.16
N ASP A 53 -5.94 8.92 6.65
CA ASP A 53 -5.92 8.18 7.92
C ASP A 53 -5.32 6.77 7.76
N ILE A 54 -5.40 6.23 6.54
CA ILE A 54 -4.91 4.89 6.19
C ILE A 54 -4.18 4.93 4.84
N VAL A 55 -3.05 4.24 4.74
CA VAL A 55 -2.40 3.88 3.47
C VAL A 55 -2.41 2.36 3.33
N TYR A 56 -2.97 1.86 2.23
CA TYR A 56 -2.92 0.45 1.85
C TYR A 56 -2.10 0.28 0.58
N GLN A 57 -1.16 -0.68 0.59
CA GLN A 57 -0.32 -0.98 -0.57
C GLN A 57 -0.33 -2.46 -0.90
N ASP A 58 -0.71 -2.77 -2.14
CA ASP A 58 -0.62 -4.10 -2.74
C ASP A 58 0.14 -4.10 -4.08
N ILE A 59 1.40 -3.67 -4.04
CA ILE A 59 2.24 -3.49 -5.22
C ILE A 59 3.26 -4.62 -5.34
N ALA A 60 3.39 -5.19 -6.55
CA ALA A 60 4.35 -6.23 -6.89
C ALA A 60 5.67 -5.65 -7.43
N GLN A 61 6.42 -4.90 -6.60
CA GLN A 61 7.72 -4.34 -6.97
C GLN A 61 8.84 -4.77 -6.00
N ARG A 62 10.09 -4.74 -6.48
CA ARG A 62 11.25 -5.13 -5.67
C ARG A 62 11.46 -4.23 -4.46
N ASN A 63 11.28 -2.92 -4.65
CA ASN A 63 11.44 -1.87 -3.66
C ASN A 63 10.10 -1.45 -3.01
N GLN A 64 9.17 -2.40 -2.85
CA GLN A 64 7.82 -2.09 -2.35
C GLN A 64 7.83 -1.51 -0.93
N ALA A 65 8.80 -1.90 -0.08
CA ALA A 65 8.90 -1.38 1.28
C ALA A 65 9.30 0.11 1.30
N GLU A 66 10.21 0.49 0.40
CA GLU A 66 10.64 1.88 0.20
C GLU A 66 9.51 2.73 -0.38
N ILE A 67 8.79 2.23 -1.38
CA ILE A 67 7.61 2.90 -1.95
C ILE A 67 6.56 3.14 -0.86
N PHE A 68 6.32 2.12 -0.03
CA PHE A 68 5.36 2.20 1.07
C PHE A 68 5.77 3.29 2.07
N LEU A 69 7.01 3.25 2.56
CA LEU A 69 7.52 4.24 3.50
C LEU A 69 7.48 5.67 2.92
N LYS A 70 7.82 5.83 1.64
CA LYS A 70 7.75 7.12 0.93
C LYS A 70 6.34 7.70 0.94
N ASN A 71 5.34 6.87 0.65
CA ASN A 71 3.93 7.27 0.65
C ASN A 71 3.40 7.54 2.08
N ILE A 72 3.78 6.72 3.05
CA ILE A 72 3.46 6.92 4.48
C ILE A 72 4.00 8.27 4.98
N ASN A 73 5.24 8.60 4.63
CA ASN A 73 5.85 9.86 5.04
C ASN A 73 5.12 11.05 4.43
N ARG A 74 4.72 10.95 3.16
CA ARG A 74 4.06 12.04 2.42
C ARG A 74 2.61 12.28 2.81
N PHE A 75 1.81 11.22 2.97
CA PHE A 75 0.34 11.31 3.02
C PHE A 75 -0.27 10.84 4.34
N LEU A 76 0.33 9.89 5.05
CA LEU A 76 -0.30 9.35 6.26
C LEU A 76 -0.22 10.38 7.40
N LYS A 77 -1.36 10.67 8.05
CA LYS A 77 -1.43 11.52 9.25
C LYS A 77 -0.67 10.88 10.41
N SER A 78 -0.24 11.68 11.39
CA SER A 78 0.25 11.16 12.67
C SER A 78 -0.82 10.29 13.32
N ASN A 79 -0.41 9.20 13.98
CA ASN A 79 -1.28 8.14 14.50
C ASN A 79 -2.10 7.36 13.45
N GLY A 80 -1.93 7.63 12.16
CA GLY A 80 -2.55 6.86 11.08
C GLY A 80 -1.96 5.45 10.93
N TYR A 81 -2.65 4.60 10.16
CA TYR A 81 -2.26 3.22 9.93
C TYR A 81 -1.76 2.97 8.50
N GLY A 82 -0.71 2.17 8.39
CA GLY A 82 -0.22 1.64 7.13
C GLY A 82 -0.49 0.14 7.04
N LEU A 83 -0.92 -0.33 5.89
CA LEU A 83 -1.19 -1.74 5.61
C LEU A 83 -0.39 -2.13 4.36
N LEU A 84 0.55 -3.06 4.51
CA LEU A 84 1.42 -3.52 3.43
C LEU A 84 1.21 -5.01 3.17
N ALA A 85 0.81 -5.36 1.95
CA ALA A 85 0.88 -6.71 1.44
C ALA A 85 2.27 -6.98 0.84
N VAL A 86 3.02 -7.89 1.47
CA VAL A 86 4.37 -8.27 1.05
C VAL A 86 4.34 -9.49 0.14
N LYS A 87 4.69 -9.27 -1.13
CA LYS A 87 4.79 -10.31 -2.17
C LYS A 87 6.23 -10.79 -2.29
N ALA A 88 6.63 -11.82 -1.53
CA ALA A 88 8.05 -12.21 -1.41
C ALA A 88 8.71 -12.48 -2.77
N LYS A 89 8.01 -13.17 -3.67
CA LYS A 89 8.53 -13.52 -5.01
C LYS A 89 8.69 -12.32 -5.95
N SER A 90 8.00 -11.21 -5.71
CA SER A 90 8.22 -9.95 -6.43
C SER A 90 9.46 -9.20 -5.94
N ILE A 91 9.91 -9.46 -4.70
CA ILE A 91 11.13 -8.87 -4.13
C ILE A 91 12.35 -9.65 -4.60
N ASP A 92 12.43 -10.94 -4.26
CA ASP A 92 13.55 -11.80 -4.64
C ASP A 92 13.10 -13.26 -4.72
N ILE A 93 13.15 -13.84 -5.92
CA ILE A 93 12.76 -15.24 -6.15
C ILE A 93 13.74 -16.25 -5.53
N LYS A 94 15.01 -15.86 -5.35
CA LYS A 94 16.10 -16.74 -4.87
C LYS A 94 16.11 -16.87 -3.35
N LYS A 95 15.63 -15.84 -2.63
CA LYS A 95 15.55 -15.87 -1.17
C LYS A 95 14.31 -16.64 -0.68
N LYS A 96 14.42 -17.18 0.54
CA LYS A 96 13.28 -17.79 1.24
C LYS A 96 12.30 -16.67 1.67
N PRO A 97 10.97 -16.84 1.52
CA PRO A 97 9.99 -15.82 1.88
C PRO A 97 10.13 -15.30 3.31
N LYS A 98 10.36 -16.20 4.28
CA LYS A 98 10.58 -15.83 5.69
C LYS A 98 11.74 -14.85 5.90
N VAL A 99 12.81 -14.97 5.10
CA VAL A 99 13.95 -14.04 5.18
C VAL A 99 13.53 -12.67 4.67
N ILE A 100 12.85 -12.61 3.52
CA ILE A 100 12.33 -11.37 2.95
C ILE A 100 11.36 -10.67 3.90
N PHE A 101 10.42 -11.43 4.50
CA PHE A 101 9.47 -10.88 5.46
C PHE A 101 10.17 -10.24 6.67
N ASN A 102 11.21 -10.88 7.19
CA ASN A 102 12.00 -10.33 8.29
C ASN A 102 12.77 -9.08 7.87
N GLU A 103 13.40 -9.07 6.68
CA GLU A 103 14.10 -7.90 6.14
C GLU A 103 13.15 -6.70 5.99
N VAL A 104 11.96 -6.91 5.41
CA VAL A 104 10.94 -5.86 5.25
C VAL A 104 10.45 -5.37 6.62
N ARG A 105 10.18 -6.29 7.57
CA ARG A 105 9.73 -5.90 8.91
C ARG A 105 10.78 -5.06 9.64
N GLN A 106 12.04 -5.48 9.63
CA GLN A 106 13.15 -4.75 10.24
C GLN A 106 13.33 -3.36 9.63
N PHE A 107 13.22 -3.24 8.30
CA PHE A 107 13.27 -1.95 7.61
C PHE A 107 12.13 -1.01 8.06
N LEU A 108 10.91 -1.52 8.19
CA LEU A 108 9.77 -0.73 8.64
C LEU A 108 9.86 -0.35 10.12
N GLU A 109 10.36 -1.25 10.98
CA GLU A 109 10.56 -1.02 12.43
C GLU A 109 11.50 0.16 12.72
N GLN A 110 12.41 0.49 11.81
CA GLN A 110 13.30 1.66 11.94
C GLN A 110 12.56 3.00 11.88
N HIS A 111 11.36 3.03 11.28
CA HIS A 111 10.63 4.27 10.97
C HIS A 111 9.21 4.31 11.56
N LEU A 112 8.59 3.15 11.77
CA LEU A 112 7.18 2.99 12.12
C LEU A 112 7.03 1.95 13.23
N THR A 113 5.88 1.95 13.91
CA THR A 113 5.56 0.92 14.91
C THR A 113 4.81 -0.22 14.23
N ILE A 114 5.37 -1.43 14.26
CA ILE A 114 4.65 -2.63 13.80
C ILE A 114 3.52 -2.95 14.80
N ILE A 115 2.31 -3.11 14.29
CA ILE A 115 1.11 -3.41 15.05
C ILE A 115 0.75 -4.90 14.92
N ASP A 116 0.80 -5.44 13.71
CA ASP A 116 0.56 -6.86 13.45
C ASP A 116 1.38 -7.35 12.25
N PHE A 117 1.63 -8.65 12.21
CA PHE A 117 2.31 -9.35 11.14
C PHE A 117 1.70 -10.74 10.98
N ARG A 118 1.22 -11.07 9.78
CA ARG A 118 0.63 -12.38 9.47
C ARG A 118 1.11 -12.89 8.13
N THR A 119 1.50 -14.15 8.05
CA THR A 119 1.58 -14.86 6.76
C THR A 119 0.17 -15.17 6.28
N LEU A 120 -0.05 -15.14 4.97
CA LEU A 120 -1.39 -15.33 4.37
C LEU A 120 -1.69 -16.77 3.95
N GLU A 121 -0.83 -17.72 4.33
CA GLU A 121 -1.11 -19.14 4.13
C GLU A 121 -2.33 -19.59 4.97
N PRO A 122 -3.20 -20.44 4.41
CA PRO A 122 -3.08 -21.16 3.14
C PRO A 122 -3.65 -20.44 1.90
N PHE A 123 -4.20 -19.23 2.05
CA PHE A 123 -4.92 -18.54 0.97
C PHE A 123 -3.97 -17.96 -0.09
N GLU A 124 -2.87 -17.33 0.34
CA GLU A 124 -1.85 -16.78 -0.54
C GLU A 124 -0.47 -17.27 -0.10
N LYS A 125 0.15 -18.09 -0.95
CA LYS A 125 1.49 -18.66 -0.69
C LYS A 125 2.57 -17.61 -0.87
N ASP A 126 3.61 -17.65 -0.05
CA ASP A 126 4.75 -16.72 -0.11
C ASP A 126 4.35 -15.23 0.05
N HIS A 127 3.20 -14.99 0.69
CA HIS A 127 2.70 -13.65 1.02
C HIS A 127 2.61 -13.43 2.53
N ALA A 128 2.85 -12.19 2.94
CA ALA A 128 2.62 -11.72 4.30
C ALA A 128 1.91 -10.37 4.30
N PHE A 129 1.27 -10.03 5.41
CA PHE A 129 0.60 -8.77 5.63
C PHE A 129 1.17 -8.11 6.88
N ILE A 130 1.53 -6.84 6.77
CA ILE A 130 2.12 -6.06 7.86
C ILE A 130 1.25 -4.84 8.11
N ILE A 131 0.82 -4.67 9.36
CA ILE A 131 0.12 -3.48 9.82
C ILE A 131 1.10 -2.65 10.63
N VAL A 132 1.18 -1.36 10.33
CA VAL A 132 2.05 -0.40 11.01
C VAL A 132 1.27 0.83 11.44
N LYS A 133 1.79 1.57 12.42
CA LYS A 133 1.28 2.86 12.86
C LYS A 133 2.36 3.93 12.76
N LYS A 134 2.01 5.09 12.20
CA LYS A 134 2.87 6.27 12.19
C LYS A 134 2.78 6.97 13.54
N LYS A 135 3.92 7.28 14.15
CA LYS A 135 3.96 8.03 15.40
C LYS A 135 3.48 9.48 15.19
#